data_AF-A0AA35LU31-F1
#
_entry.id   AF-A0AA35LU31-F1
#
_cell.length_a   1.000
_cell.length_b   1.000
_cell.length_c   1.000
_cell.angle_alpha   90.00
_cell.angle_beta   90.00
_cell.angle_gamma   90.00
#
_symmetry.space_group_name_H-M   'P 1'
#
loop_
_entity.id
_entity.type
_entity.pdbx_description
1 polymer ?
#
loop_
_entity_poly.entity_id
_entity_poly.type
_entity_poly.pdbx_seq_one_letter_code
_entity_poly.pdbx_strand_id
1 'polypeptide(L)'
;MPAAFAPAIRAAKSRGAICLPQLQFPGRQVPEFLNPNPRSSSDVQLEPCLKKTPTPLSKLEIKELIGQYVWAADVLAKAGADGITVRYAPSTVRSRGLADA
;
A
#
# COMPACT_ATOMS: atom_id res chain seq x y z
N MET A 1 -1.40 -19.61 4.98
CA MET A 1 -1.06 -18.18 5.05
C MET A 1 -1.93 -17.31 6.00
N PRO A 2 -3.26 -17.49 6.18
CA PRO A 2 -4.03 -16.63 7.10
C PRO A 2 -3.59 -16.74 8.58
N ALA A 3 -2.89 -17.82 8.94
CA ALA A 3 -2.37 -18.06 10.28
C ALA A 3 -1.37 -16.98 10.78
N ALA A 4 -0.66 -16.28 9.88
CA ALA A 4 0.37 -15.33 10.30
C ALA A 4 -0.20 -14.07 10.99
N PHE A 5 -1.34 -13.56 10.51
CA PHE A 5 -1.92 -12.32 11.04
C PHE A 5 -2.89 -12.54 12.21
N ALA A 6 -3.43 -13.76 12.35
CA ALA A 6 -4.44 -14.07 13.36
C ALA A 6 -3.98 -13.77 14.81
N PRO A 7 -2.72 -14.05 15.24
CA PRO A 7 -2.25 -13.68 16.58
C PRO A 7 -2.30 -12.17 16.84
N ALA A 8 -1.83 -11.35 15.88
CA ALA A 8 -1.81 -9.90 16.02
C ALA A 8 -3.23 -9.31 16.04
N ILE A 9 -4.11 -9.81 15.18
CA ILE A 9 -5.51 -9.38 15.13
C ILE A 9 -6.24 -9.76 16.42
N ARG A 10 -6.07 -10.99 16.93
CA ARG A 10 -6.65 -11.39 18.23
C ARG A 10 -6.17 -10.51 19.37
N ALA A 11 -4.88 -10.20 19.41
CA ALA A 11 -4.31 -9.32 20.43
C ALA A 11 -4.90 -7.91 20.36
N ALA A 12 -4.98 -7.32 19.15
CA ALA A 12 -5.58 -6.01 18.92
C ALA A 12 -7.04 -5.94 19.38
N LYS A 13 -7.81 -7.02 19.18
CA LYS A 13 -9.23 -7.11 19.54
C LYS A 13 -9.51 -7.57 20.96
N SER A 14 -8.48 -7.94 21.74
CA SER A 14 -8.63 -8.63 23.03
C SER A 14 -9.47 -7.90 24.08
N ARG A 15 -9.66 -6.58 23.94
CA ARG A 15 -10.46 -5.74 24.84
C ARG A 15 -11.69 -5.13 24.16
N GLY A 16 -12.18 -5.75 23.09
CA GLY A 16 -13.36 -5.29 22.35
C GLY A 16 -13.09 -4.17 21.33
N ALA A 17 -11.82 -3.91 21.00
CA ALA A 17 -11.47 -2.95 19.96
C ALA A 17 -11.75 -3.52 18.56
N ILE A 18 -12.06 -2.64 17.61
CA ILE A 18 -12.15 -2.96 16.18
C ILE A 18 -10.74 -2.99 15.60
N CYS A 19 -10.42 -4.01 14.82
CA CYS A 19 -9.15 -4.11 14.11
C CYS A 19 -9.35 -4.00 12.59
N LEU A 20 -8.86 -2.90 12.01
CA LEU A 20 -8.90 -2.61 10.57
C LEU A 20 -7.47 -2.49 10.01
N PRO A 21 -6.83 -3.59 9.60
CA PRO A 21 -5.50 -3.53 9.02
C PRO A 21 -5.50 -2.66 7.75
N GLN A 22 -4.38 -1.97 7.53
CA GLN A 22 -4.22 -1.06 6.40
C GLN A 22 -3.50 -1.75 5.25
N LEU A 23 -4.15 -1.79 4.09
CA LEU A 23 -3.55 -2.22 2.84
C LEU A 23 -2.93 -1.03 2.10
N GLN A 24 -1.74 -1.24 1.55
CA GLN A 24 -1.00 -0.19 0.84
C GLN A 24 -0.25 -0.79 -0.35
N PHE A 25 -0.29 -0.06 -1.46
CA PHE A 25 0.60 -0.21 -2.59
C PHE A 25 1.55 1.00 -2.62
N PRO A 26 2.86 0.82 -2.35
CA PRO A 26 3.77 1.94 -2.22
C PRO A 26 4.14 2.58 -3.57
N GLY A 27 3.95 1.88 -4.68
CA GLY A 27 4.23 2.38 -6.03
C GLY A 27 5.66 2.90 -6.18
N ARG A 28 5.82 4.20 -6.47
CA ARG A 28 7.13 4.86 -6.62
C ARG A 28 7.81 5.23 -5.29
N GLN A 29 7.13 5.06 -4.16
CA GLN A 29 7.65 5.35 -2.82
C GLN A 29 8.36 4.13 -2.21
N VAL A 30 9.22 3.46 -3.00
CA VAL A 30 9.97 2.27 -2.57
C VAL A 30 11.44 2.46 -2.91
N PRO A 31 12.37 2.23 -1.96
CA PRO A 31 13.79 2.29 -2.26
C PRO A 31 14.23 1.16 -3.19
N GLU A 32 15.23 1.45 -4.02
CA GLU A 32 15.73 0.52 -5.06
C GLU A 32 16.16 -0.83 -4.48
N PHE A 33 16.74 -0.85 -3.28
CA PHE A 33 17.16 -2.10 -2.65
C PHE A 33 15.98 -3.00 -2.25
N LEU A 34 14.77 -2.46 -2.09
CA LEU A 34 13.57 -3.20 -1.74
C LEU A 34 12.76 -3.59 -2.98
N ASN A 35 12.66 -2.68 -3.96
CA ASN A 35 12.08 -2.98 -5.26
C ASN A 35 12.87 -2.26 -6.37
N PRO A 36 13.67 -2.99 -7.17
CA PRO A 36 14.47 -2.38 -8.23
C PRO A 36 13.61 -1.90 -9.43
N ASN A 37 12.39 -2.42 -9.56
CA ASN A 37 11.47 -2.13 -10.68
C ASN A 37 10.13 -1.58 -10.14
N PRO A 38 10.11 -0.36 -9.57
CA PRO A 38 8.88 0.22 -9.03
C PRO A 38 7.86 0.45 -10.14
N ARG A 39 6.60 0.16 -9.84
CA ARG A 39 5.45 0.41 -10.74
C ARG A 39 4.65 1.61 -10.24
N SER A 40 4.11 2.43 -11.14
CA SER A 40 3.23 3.53 -10.72
C SER A 40 2.24 3.95 -11.81
N SER A 41 1.41 4.95 -11.54
CA SER A 41 0.44 5.51 -12.50
C SER A 41 1.10 6.25 -13.68
N SER A 42 2.37 6.65 -13.54
CA SER A 42 3.17 7.34 -14.56
C SER A 42 4.64 7.03 -14.35
N ASP A 43 5.47 7.46 -15.29
CA ASP A 43 6.94 7.38 -15.32
C ASP A 43 7.64 8.59 -14.69
N VAL A 44 6.93 9.37 -13.85
CA VAL A 44 7.54 10.52 -13.17
C VAL A 44 8.40 10.04 -11.99
N GLN A 45 9.64 10.47 -11.87
CA GLN A 45 10.45 10.15 -10.70
C GLN A 45 9.92 10.87 -9.45
N LEU A 46 10.06 10.25 -8.28
CA LEU A 46 9.84 10.95 -7.01
C LEU A 46 11.09 11.80 -6.71
N GLU A 47 10.89 13.09 -6.48
CA GLU A 47 11.97 14.03 -6.15
C GLU A 47 11.69 14.69 -4.79
N PRO A 48 12.73 15.03 -4.00
CA PRO A 48 14.16 14.74 -4.19
C PRO A 48 14.54 13.31 -3.74
N CYS A 49 13.55 12.51 -3.32
CA CYS A 49 13.73 11.24 -2.65
C CYS A 49 13.50 10.07 -3.60
N LEU A 50 14.39 9.07 -3.56
CA LEU A 50 14.35 7.83 -4.35
C LEU A 50 14.66 8.06 -5.85
N LYS A 51 15.83 7.56 -6.27
CA LYS A 51 16.42 7.86 -7.59
C LYS A 51 15.88 7.03 -8.76
N LYS A 52 14.79 6.28 -8.55
CA LYS A 52 14.25 5.36 -9.57
C LYS A 52 13.00 5.92 -10.19
N THR A 53 13.06 6.05 -11.51
CA THR A 53 11.91 6.28 -12.37
C THR A 53 11.05 5.02 -12.40
N PRO A 54 9.77 5.07 -11.99
CA PRO A 54 8.89 3.92 -12.03
C PRO A 54 8.43 3.60 -13.45
N THR A 55 8.07 2.35 -13.71
CA THR A 55 7.40 1.99 -14.96
C THR A 55 5.89 2.20 -14.81
N PRO A 56 5.21 2.85 -15.79
CA PRO A 56 3.76 2.98 -15.78
C PRO A 56 3.06 1.62 -15.74
N LEU A 57 1.97 1.55 -14.98
CA LEU A 57 1.08 0.39 -14.94
C LEU A 57 0.23 0.34 -16.22
N SER A 58 0.19 -0.82 -16.85
CA SER A 58 -0.77 -1.12 -17.90
C SER A 58 -2.18 -1.36 -17.33
N LYS A 59 -3.20 -1.30 -18.19
CA LYS A 59 -4.59 -1.61 -17.80
C LYS A 59 -4.74 -3.04 -17.26
N LEU A 60 -3.93 -3.98 -17.75
CA LEU A 60 -3.94 -5.36 -17.26
C LEU A 60 -3.39 -5.42 -15.84
N GLU A 61 -2.23 -4.79 -15.59
CA GLU A 61 -1.60 -4.77 -14.28
C GLU A 61 -2.44 -4.03 -13.24
N ILE A 62 -3.22 -3.01 -13.64
CA ILE A 62 -4.20 -2.37 -12.76
C ILE A 62 -5.26 -3.39 -12.31
N LYS A 63 -5.76 -4.24 -13.21
CA LYS A 63 -6.73 -5.29 -12.85
C LYS A 63 -6.11 -6.33 -11.92
N GLU A 64 -4.86 -6.70 -12.17
CA GLU A 64 -4.11 -7.61 -11.30
C GLU A 64 -3.90 -7.00 -9.90
N LEU A 65 -3.54 -5.72 -9.82
CA LEU A 65 -3.39 -5.00 -8.57
C LEU A 65 -4.71 -4.98 -7.77
N ILE A 66 -5.84 -4.73 -8.43
CA ILE A 66 -7.16 -4.84 -7.79
C ILE A 66 -7.37 -6.25 -7.24
N GLY A 67 -7.04 -7.28 -8.01
CA GLY A 67 -7.09 -8.68 -7.56
C GLY A 67 -6.22 -8.94 -6.33
N GLN A 68 -5.03 -8.34 -6.25
CA GLN A 68 -4.14 -8.45 -5.09
C GLN A 68 -4.75 -7.79 -3.84
N TYR A 69 -5.41 -6.63 -3.98
CA TYR A 69 -6.14 -6.00 -2.86
C TYR A 69 -7.30 -6.87 -2.37
N VAL A 70 -8.07 -7.46 -3.28
CA VAL A 70 -9.17 -8.38 -2.94
C VAL A 70 -8.63 -9.60 -2.20
N TRP A 71 -7.56 -10.21 -2.71
CA TRP A 71 -6.91 -11.34 -2.06
C TRP A 71 -6.37 -10.98 -0.67
N ALA A 72 -5.70 -9.84 -0.51
CA ALA A 72 -5.17 -9.40 0.77
C ALA A 72 -6.30 -9.14 1.78
N ALA A 73 -7.41 -8.54 1.34
CA ALA A 73 -8.60 -8.35 2.17
C ALA A 73 -9.21 -9.68 2.63
N ASP A 74 -9.32 -10.67 1.73
CA ASP A 74 -9.82 -12.01 2.06
C ASP A 74 -8.90 -12.72 3.07
N VAL A 75 -7.58 -12.60 2.93
CA VAL A 75 -6.62 -13.15 3.91
C VAL A 75 -6.81 -12.54 5.29
N LEU A 76 -7.02 -11.22 5.38
CA LEU A 76 -7.24 -10.51 6.65
C LEU A 76 -8.61 -10.84 7.26
N ALA A 77 -9.64 -10.96 6.44
CA ALA A 77 -10.98 -11.39 6.87
C ALA A 77 -10.91 -12.81 7.48
N LYS A 78 -10.25 -13.75 6.80
CA LYS A 78 -10.00 -15.11 7.31
C LYS A 78 -9.14 -15.13 8.58
N ALA A 79 -8.32 -14.10 8.81
CA ALA A 79 -7.54 -13.95 10.03
C ALA A 79 -8.32 -13.29 11.19
N GLY A 80 -9.57 -12.88 10.98
CA GLY A 80 -10.48 -12.35 12.00
C GLY A 80 -10.54 -10.82 12.10
N ALA A 81 -10.02 -10.09 11.11
CA ALA A 81 -10.15 -8.64 11.05
C ALA A 81 -11.62 -8.22 10.88
N ASP A 82 -11.99 -7.05 11.40
CA ASP A 82 -13.36 -6.51 11.27
C ASP A 82 -13.61 -5.83 9.92
N GLY A 83 -12.54 -5.64 9.15
CA GLY A 83 -12.53 -4.96 7.86
C GLY A 83 -11.12 -4.56 7.48
N ILE A 84 -11.00 -3.70 6.48
CA ILE A 84 -9.71 -3.15 6.01
C ILE A 84 -9.80 -1.65 5.84
N THR A 85 -8.65 -0.98 5.86
CA THR A 85 -8.51 0.37 5.33
C THR A 85 -7.60 0.34 4.10
N VAL A 86 -7.92 1.12 3.08
CA VAL A 86 -7.07 1.26 1.89
C VAL A 86 -6.36 2.60 1.98
N ARG A 87 -5.02 2.59 2.05
CA ARG A 87 -4.25 3.83 1.99
C ARG A 87 -4.09 4.28 0.55
N TYR A 88 -4.55 5.49 0.27
CA TYR A 88 -4.11 6.25 -0.90
C TYR A 88 -3.02 7.23 -0.47
N ALA A 89 -1.77 6.97 -0.90
CA ALA A 89 -0.68 7.93 -0.72
C ALA A 89 -0.55 8.75 -2.01
N PRO A 90 -0.62 10.09 -1.96
CA PRO A 90 -0.34 10.90 -3.14
C PRO A 90 1.08 10.61 -3.64
N SER A 91 1.23 10.42 -4.94
CA SER A 91 2.52 10.11 -5.59
C SER A 91 3.55 11.24 -5.51
N THR A 92 3.14 12.42 -5.04
CA THR A 92 3.99 13.59 -4.83
C THR A 92 4.26 13.72 -3.34
N VAL A 93 5.51 13.57 -2.93
CA VAL A 93 5.96 14.13 -1.65
C VAL A 93 5.74 15.63 -1.78
N ARG A 94 4.78 16.21 -1.05
CA ARG A 94 4.63 17.67 -0.99
C ARG A 94 5.89 18.24 -0.34
N SER A 95 6.88 18.58 -1.16
CA SER A 95 7.99 19.45 -0.82
C SER A 95 8.10 20.52 -1.90
N ARG A 96 7.15 21.48 -1.89
CA ARG A 96 7.29 22.93 -2.16
C ARG A 96 5.88 23.52 -2.41
N GLY A 97 5.48 24.55 -1.65
CA GLY A 97 4.34 25.41 -2.01
C GLY A 97 3.15 25.52 -1.06
N LEU A 98 3.34 25.41 0.26
CA LEU A 98 2.43 26.07 1.23
C LEU A 98 3.22 27.03 2.14
N ALA A 99 4.17 27.74 1.52
CA ALA A 99 4.94 28.82 2.14
C ALA A 99 4.98 30.09 1.27
N ASP A 100 4.31 30.11 0.11
CA ASP A 100 4.27 31.27 -0.80
C ASP A 100 2.86 31.51 -1.40
N ALA A 101 1.81 31.29 -0.62
CA ALA A 101 0.45 31.74 -0.94
C ALA A 101 -0.32 32.10 0.33
#